data_AF-A0A1Q2HV81-F1
#
_entry.id   AF-A0A1Q2HV81-F1
#
_cell.length_a   1.000
_cell.length_b   1.000
_cell.length_c   1.000
_cell.angle_alpha   90.00
_cell.angle_beta   90.00
_cell.angle_gamma   90.00
#
_symmetry.space_group_name_H-M   'P 1'
#
loop_
_entity.id
_entity.type
_entity.pdbx_description
1 polymer ?
#
loop_
_entity_poly.entity_id
_entity_poly.type
_entity_poly.pdbx_seq_one_letter_code
_entity_poly.pdbx_strand_id
1 'polypeptide(L)'
;MINHEDVQAALSARLDGELSALDDEVVDAHLAACAECSRFWERSLVLSKQLSKVDGQRDMVPPDLSDVIMAEVRDPFLKMEQRRALTLAIGRVALGVMAVAWALWAVKLVATGGEPDPVLASFAAVRFGVALALGLCAWRPQQVAGVLLIVGTMFTFTAGFAVRDAVLQTGEFQPALVFIPLLTSVALVWTWVADRGGELRRAWAHLNADPK
;
A
#
# COMPACT_ATOMS: atom_id res chain seq x y z
N MET A 1 -58.24 7.67 0.00
CA MET A 1 -58.11 9.13 0.14
C MET A 1 -56.64 9.39 0.39
N ILE A 2 -55.97 10.08 -0.53
CA ILE A 2 -54.55 10.39 -0.40
C ILE A 2 -54.40 11.47 0.67
N ASN A 3 -53.44 11.32 1.58
CA ASN A 3 -53.21 12.30 2.63
C ASN A 3 -52.49 13.53 2.05
N HIS A 4 -52.81 14.72 2.56
CA HIS A 4 -52.16 15.96 2.11
C HIS A 4 -50.66 15.96 2.39
N GLU A 5 -50.22 15.29 3.46
CA GLU A 5 -48.81 15.14 3.82
C GLU A 5 -48.01 14.39 2.75
N ASP A 6 -48.55 13.30 2.21
CA ASP A 6 -47.87 12.50 1.18
C ASP A 6 -47.72 13.29 -0.12
N VAL A 7 -48.75 14.08 -0.48
CA VAL A 7 -48.70 14.96 -1.66
C VAL A 7 -47.70 16.10 -1.47
N GLN A 8 -47.65 16.70 -0.27
CA GLN A 8 -46.67 17.74 0.04
C GLN A 8 -45.23 17.21 0.04
N ALA A 9 -45.00 15.99 0.55
CA ALA A 9 -43.71 15.32 0.48
C ALA A 9 -43.28 15.04 -0.96
N ALA A 10 -44.19 14.55 -1.81
CA ALA A 10 -43.92 14.34 -3.23
C ALA A 10 -43.58 15.65 -3.96
N LEU A 11 -44.28 16.75 -3.65
CA LEU A 11 -43.98 18.08 -4.19
C LEU A 11 -42.61 18.61 -3.73
N SER A 12 -42.20 18.33 -2.50
CA SER A 12 -40.86 18.68 -2.00
C SER A 12 -39.78 17.88 -2.73
N ALA A 13 -39.94 16.56 -2.84
CA ALA A 13 -39.01 15.70 -3.57
C ALA A 13 -38.84 16.18 -5.03
N ARG A 14 -39.94 16.56 -5.69
CA ARG A 14 -39.92 17.14 -7.04
C ARG A 14 -39.15 18.46 -7.13
N LEU A 15 -39.20 19.29 -6.09
CA LEU A 15 -38.46 20.55 -6.02
C LEU A 15 -36.94 20.33 -5.88
N ASP A 16 -36.55 19.29 -5.14
CA ASP A 16 -35.15 18.92 -4.86
C ASP A 16 -34.54 17.97 -5.93
N GLY A 17 -35.36 17.48 -6.86
CA GLY A 17 -34.94 16.56 -7.93
C GLY A 17 -34.80 15.10 -7.48
N GLU A 18 -35.39 14.75 -6.34
CA GLU A 18 -35.41 13.39 -5.79
C GLU A 18 -36.62 12.59 -6.30
N LEU A 19 -36.56 11.26 -6.19
CA LEU A 19 -37.68 10.38 -6.55
C LEU A 19 -38.80 10.50 -5.49
N SER A 20 -40.02 10.81 -5.94
CA SER A 20 -41.22 10.81 -5.10
C SER A 20 -41.79 9.40 -4.92
N ALA A 21 -42.48 9.18 -3.79
CA ALA A 21 -43.19 7.93 -3.50
C ALA A 21 -44.55 7.82 -4.22
N LEU A 22 -45.08 8.95 -4.70
CA LEU A 22 -46.32 9.03 -5.48
C LEU A 22 -46.00 9.35 -6.93
N ASP A 23 -46.82 8.80 -7.84
CA ASP A 23 -46.77 9.10 -9.28
C ASP A 23 -47.14 10.57 -9.52
N ASP A 24 -46.42 11.21 -10.43
CA ASP A 24 -46.60 12.63 -10.78
C ASP A 24 -48.01 12.90 -11.31
N GLU A 25 -48.63 11.95 -12.03
CA GLU A 25 -50.00 12.10 -12.53
C GLU A 25 -51.04 12.20 -11.39
N VAL A 26 -50.80 11.45 -10.31
CA VAL A 26 -51.68 11.44 -9.13
C VAL A 26 -51.51 12.71 -8.32
N VAL A 27 -50.28 13.19 -8.19
CA VAL A 27 -49.95 14.46 -7.52
C VAL A 27 -50.57 15.64 -8.29
N ASP A 28 -50.45 15.67 -9.61
CA ASP A 28 -51.00 16.74 -10.46
C ASP A 28 -52.54 16.77 -10.45
N ALA A 29 -53.19 15.59 -10.44
CA ALA A 29 -54.64 15.49 -10.30
C ALA A 29 -55.13 16.03 -8.93
N HIS A 30 -54.41 15.75 -7.85
CA HIS A 30 -54.74 16.26 -6.52
C HIS A 30 -54.46 17.76 -6.38
N LEU A 31 -53.38 18.26 -6.97
CA LEU A 31 -53.06 19.69 -7.05
C LEU A 31 -54.16 20.50 -7.74
N ALA A 32 -54.75 19.96 -8.82
CA ALA A 32 -55.83 20.63 -9.55
C ALA A 32 -57.13 20.74 -8.74
N ALA A 33 -57.37 19.81 -7.82
CA ALA A 33 -58.60 19.74 -7.02
C ALA A 33 -58.46 20.35 -5.62
N CYS A 34 -57.25 20.49 -5.08
CA CYS A 34 -57.01 20.88 -3.69
C CYS A 34 -56.34 22.26 -3.53
N ALA A 35 -57.09 23.21 -2.96
CA ALA A 35 -56.61 24.57 -2.70
C ALA A 35 -55.52 24.68 -1.60
N GLU A 36 -55.36 23.66 -0.76
CA GLU A 36 -54.32 23.65 0.27
C GLU A 36 -52.95 23.27 -0.31
N CYS A 37 -52.90 22.20 -1.11
CA CYS A 37 -51.67 21.76 -1.75
C CYS A 37 -51.18 22.76 -2.81
N SER A 38 -52.08 23.47 -3.51
CA SER A 38 -51.68 24.54 -4.43
C SER A 38 -51.01 25.72 -3.71
N ARG A 39 -51.55 26.15 -2.57
CA ARG A 39 -50.93 27.19 -1.72
C ARG A 39 -49.61 26.76 -1.10
N PHE A 40 -49.46 25.47 -0.78
CA PHE A 40 -48.17 24.93 -0.34
C PHE A 40 -47.13 25.02 -1.46
N TRP A 41 -47.50 24.58 -2.67
CA TRP A 41 -46.64 24.62 -3.85
C TRP A 41 -46.20 26.03 -4.25
N GLU A 42 -47.12 27.00 -4.22
CA GLU A 42 -46.76 28.39 -4.51
C GLU A 42 -45.76 28.96 -3.48
N ARG A 43 -45.96 28.65 -2.19
CA ARG A 43 -45.04 29.08 -1.13
C ARG A 43 -43.66 28.45 -1.27
N SER A 44 -43.58 27.16 -1.58
CA SER A 44 -42.30 26.47 -1.76
C SER A 44 -41.53 27.01 -2.97
N LEU A 45 -42.21 27.31 -4.08
CA LEU A 45 -41.62 27.95 -5.26
C LEU A 45 -41.09 29.37 -4.98
N VAL A 46 -41.81 30.18 -4.19
CA VAL A 46 -41.36 31.52 -3.81
C VAL A 46 -40.12 31.42 -2.91
N LEU A 47 -40.12 30.52 -1.93
CA LEU A 47 -38.99 30.32 -1.03
C LEU A 47 -37.74 29.84 -1.77
N SER A 48 -37.87 28.85 -2.66
CA SER A 48 -36.77 28.36 -3.50
C SER A 48 -36.17 29.47 -4.37
N LYS A 49 -37.01 30.33 -4.97
CA LYS A 49 -36.56 31.51 -5.72
C LYS A 49 -35.84 32.55 -4.85
N GLN A 50 -36.21 32.69 -3.58
CA GLN A 50 -35.52 33.59 -2.65
C GLN A 50 -34.15 33.02 -2.24
N LEU A 51 -34.07 31.73 -1.92
CA LEU A 51 -32.82 31.06 -1.55
C LEU A 51 -31.82 31.01 -2.72
N SER A 52 -32.28 30.63 -3.92
CA SER A 52 -31.45 30.65 -5.13
C SER A 52 -30.94 32.04 -5.52
N LYS A 53 -31.69 33.10 -5.23
CA LYS A 53 -31.22 34.49 -5.44
C LYS A 53 -30.15 34.92 -4.43
N VAL A 54 -30.19 34.40 -3.20
CA VAL A 54 -29.14 34.63 -2.20
C VAL A 54 -27.83 33.97 -2.64
N ASP A 55 -27.90 32.79 -3.27
CA ASP A 55 -26.74 32.16 -3.91
C ASP A 55 -26.30 32.90 -5.18
N GLY A 56 -27.25 33.36 -5.99
CA GLY A 56 -27.00 34.09 -7.25
C GLY A 56 -26.48 35.52 -7.09
N GLN A 57 -26.53 36.12 -5.89
CA GLN A 57 -25.86 37.39 -5.61
C GLN A 57 -24.33 37.26 -5.49
N ARG A 58 -23.80 36.03 -5.51
CA ARG A 58 -22.40 35.78 -5.82
C ARG A 58 -22.26 35.71 -7.34
N ASP A 59 -22.17 36.88 -7.96
CA ASP A 59 -21.79 37.05 -9.38
C ASP A 59 -20.30 36.70 -9.61
N MET A 60 -19.83 35.68 -8.92
CA MET A 60 -18.51 35.11 -9.04
C MET A 60 -18.71 33.71 -9.56
N VAL A 61 -18.27 33.48 -10.80
CA VAL A 61 -17.93 32.14 -11.27
C VAL A 61 -17.09 31.51 -10.16
N PRO A 62 -17.57 30.45 -9.47
CA PRO A 62 -16.81 29.80 -8.43
C PRO A 62 -15.46 29.41 -9.06
N PRO A 63 -14.31 29.79 -8.46
CA PRO A 63 -13.03 29.33 -8.98
C PRO A 63 -13.08 27.81 -9.05
N ASP A 64 -12.61 27.24 -10.15
CA ASP A 64 -12.57 25.79 -10.30
C ASP A 64 -11.54 25.21 -9.32
N LEU A 65 -12.06 24.82 -8.15
CA LEU A 65 -11.29 24.21 -7.07
C LEU A 65 -11.21 22.69 -7.24
N SER A 66 -11.73 22.13 -8.33
CA SER A 66 -11.73 20.68 -8.57
C SER A 66 -10.32 20.10 -8.49
N ASP A 67 -9.34 20.78 -9.10
CA ASP A 67 -7.94 20.36 -9.07
C ASP A 67 -7.32 20.48 -7.67
N VAL A 68 -7.68 21.52 -6.90
CA VAL A 68 -7.16 21.74 -5.54
C VAL A 68 -7.74 20.70 -4.58
N ILE A 69 -9.05 20.46 -4.65
CA ILE A 69 -9.75 19.46 -3.84
C ILE A 69 -9.24 18.06 -4.20
N MET A 70 -9.07 17.77 -5.49
CA MET A 70 -8.52 16.48 -5.94
C MET A 70 -7.04 16.31 -5.60
N ALA A 71 -6.25 17.39 -5.55
CA ALA A 71 -4.86 17.34 -5.11
C ALA A 71 -4.77 17.03 -3.62
N GLU A 72 -5.57 17.70 -2.79
CA GLU A 72 -5.53 17.56 -1.33
C GLU A 72 -6.05 16.19 -0.85
N VAL A 73 -7.11 15.66 -1.48
CA VAL A 73 -7.63 14.31 -1.18
C VAL A 73 -6.64 13.22 -1.60
N ARG A 74 -5.84 13.44 -2.65
CA ARG A 74 -4.96 12.42 -3.24
C ARG A 74 -3.55 12.40 -2.66
N ASP A 75 -3.13 13.50 -2.06
CA ASP A 75 -1.80 13.70 -1.46
C ASP A 75 -1.40 12.66 -0.39
N PRO A 76 -2.26 12.28 0.59
CA PRO A 76 -1.87 11.30 1.60
C PRO A 76 -1.68 9.89 1.03
N PHE A 77 -2.45 9.51 0.01
CA PHE A 77 -2.35 8.21 -0.65
C PHE A 77 -1.10 8.13 -1.52
N LEU A 78 -0.84 9.16 -2.34
CA LEU A 78 0.36 9.23 -3.18
C LEU A 78 1.65 9.22 -2.36
N LYS A 79 1.72 9.98 -1.26
CA LYS A 79 2.91 10.00 -0.37
C LYS A 79 3.17 8.63 0.25
N MET A 80 2.13 7.87 0.59
CA MET A 80 2.27 6.53 1.15
C MET A 80 2.69 5.50 0.09
N GLU A 81 2.14 5.58 -1.12
CA GLU A 81 2.55 4.73 -2.25
C GLU A 81 3.98 5.03 -2.71
N GLN A 82 4.35 6.31 -2.81
CA GLN A 82 5.69 6.74 -3.22
C GLN A 82 6.75 6.31 -2.19
N ARG A 83 6.46 6.42 -0.89
CA ARG A 83 7.34 5.89 0.16
C ARG A 83 7.50 4.38 0.04
N ARG A 84 6.42 3.64 -0.20
CA ARG A 84 6.48 2.18 -0.39
C ARG A 84 7.33 1.80 -1.61
N ALA A 85 7.10 2.46 -2.74
CA ALA A 85 7.87 2.27 -3.96
C ALA A 85 9.36 2.58 -3.74
N LEU A 86 9.67 3.67 -3.02
CA LEU A 86 11.04 4.05 -2.67
C LEU A 86 11.70 3.01 -1.75
N THR A 87 11.01 2.56 -0.70
CA THR A 87 11.57 1.53 0.21
C THR A 87 11.83 0.20 -0.49
N LEU A 88 10.96 -0.19 -1.44
CA LEU A 88 11.15 -1.38 -2.26
C LEU A 88 12.32 -1.21 -3.25
N ALA A 89 12.44 -0.04 -3.87
CA ALA A 89 13.56 0.28 -4.75
C ALA A 89 14.90 0.20 -4.01
N ILE A 90 14.98 0.81 -2.81
CA ILE A 90 16.15 0.73 -1.94
C ILE A 90 16.46 -0.73 -1.59
N GLY A 91 15.44 -1.51 -1.23
CA GLY A 91 15.57 -2.92 -0.95
C GLY A 91 16.15 -3.73 -2.13
N ARG A 92 15.69 -3.48 -3.35
CA ARG A 92 16.21 -4.14 -4.57
C ARG A 92 17.66 -3.77 -4.84
N VAL A 93 18.01 -2.50 -4.69
CA VAL A 93 19.39 -2.04 -4.84
C VAL A 93 20.28 -2.71 -3.80
N ALA A 94 19.84 -2.76 -2.53
CA ALA A 94 20.58 -3.44 -1.46
C ALA A 94 20.80 -4.94 -1.76
N LEU A 95 19.78 -5.66 -2.22
CA LEU A 95 19.91 -7.07 -2.62
C LEU A 95 20.86 -7.24 -3.81
N GLY A 96 20.80 -6.35 -4.81
CA GLY A 96 21.72 -6.34 -5.93
C GLY A 96 23.18 -6.13 -5.51
N VAL A 97 23.43 -5.17 -4.62
CA VAL A 97 24.76 -4.92 -4.04
C VAL A 97 25.26 -6.15 -3.28
N MET A 98 24.41 -6.77 -2.45
CA MET A 98 24.79 -7.98 -1.72
C MET A 98 25.05 -9.16 -2.65
N ALA A 99 24.26 -9.33 -3.72
CA ALA A 99 24.49 -10.36 -4.72
C ALA A 99 25.88 -10.22 -5.36
N VAL A 100 26.27 -9.00 -5.73
CA VAL A 100 27.62 -8.70 -6.26
C VAL A 100 28.69 -8.99 -5.22
N ALA A 101 28.49 -8.59 -3.95
CA ALA A 101 29.44 -8.88 -2.88
C ALA A 101 29.69 -10.40 -2.69
N TRP A 102 28.62 -11.21 -2.70
CA TRP A 102 28.72 -12.68 -2.62
C TRP A 102 29.41 -13.28 -3.85
N ALA A 103 29.11 -12.79 -5.05
CA ALA A 103 29.75 -13.25 -6.27
C ALA A 103 31.25 -12.93 -6.28
N LEU A 104 31.63 -11.69 -5.95
CA LEU A 104 33.04 -11.30 -5.84
C LEU A 104 33.79 -12.11 -4.78
N TRP A 105 33.13 -12.41 -3.66
CA TRP A 105 33.73 -13.23 -2.61
C TRP A 105 33.92 -14.69 -3.06
N ALA A 106 32.96 -15.24 -3.80
CA ALA A 106 33.09 -16.56 -4.41
C ALA A 106 34.22 -16.62 -5.46
N VAL A 107 34.27 -15.62 -6.35
CA VAL A 107 35.34 -15.50 -7.36
C VAL A 107 36.70 -15.37 -6.70
N LYS A 108 36.84 -14.52 -5.67
CA LYS A 108 38.09 -14.36 -4.93
C LYS A 108 38.54 -15.70 -4.37
N LEU A 109 37.64 -16.47 -3.76
CA LEU A 109 37.98 -17.78 -3.19
C LEU A 109 38.56 -18.73 -4.26
N VAL A 110 37.92 -18.82 -5.44
CA VAL A 110 38.38 -19.66 -6.54
C VAL A 110 39.70 -19.13 -7.13
N ALA A 111 39.83 -17.82 -7.30
CA ALA A 111 41.01 -17.20 -7.90
C ALA A 111 42.25 -17.28 -6.99
N THR A 112 42.07 -17.30 -5.67
CA THR A 112 43.16 -17.46 -4.70
C THR A 112 43.39 -18.91 -4.28
N GLY A 113 42.44 -19.82 -4.57
CA GLY A 113 42.60 -21.25 -4.37
C GLY A 113 43.56 -21.78 -5.42
N GLY A 114 44.76 -22.21 -5.02
CA GLY A 114 45.79 -22.70 -5.92
C GLY A 114 45.37 -23.97 -6.67
N GLU A 115 45.76 -25.14 -6.15
CA GLU A 115 45.36 -26.42 -6.74
C GLU A 115 43.84 -26.63 -6.61
N PRO A 116 43.21 -27.36 -7.55
CA PRO A 116 41.78 -27.64 -7.52
C PRO A 116 41.42 -28.55 -6.33
N ASP A 117 41.11 -27.91 -5.19
CA ASP A 117 40.57 -28.55 -4.00
C ASP A 117 39.03 -28.64 -4.12
N PRO A 118 38.45 -29.87 -4.14
CA PRO A 118 37.00 -30.06 -4.24
C PRO A 118 36.22 -29.44 -3.08
N VAL A 119 36.83 -29.33 -1.89
CA VAL A 119 36.19 -28.71 -0.72
C VAL A 119 36.04 -27.20 -0.94
N LEU A 120 37.10 -26.56 -1.45
CA LEU A 120 37.11 -25.13 -1.74
C LEU A 120 36.11 -24.79 -2.86
N ALA A 121 36.03 -25.63 -3.89
CA ALA A 121 35.04 -25.53 -4.96
C ALA A 121 33.59 -25.64 -4.43
N SER A 122 33.34 -26.52 -3.46
CA SER A 122 32.02 -26.66 -2.83
C SER A 122 31.60 -25.39 -2.09
N PHE A 123 32.50 -24.76 -1.34
CA PHE A 123 32.22 -23.48 -0.69
C PHE A 123 32.00 -22.34 -1.69
N ALA A 124 32.74 -22.31 -2.79
CA ALA A 124 32.52 -21.34 -3.85
C ALA A 124 31.13 -21.52 -4.49
N ALA A 125 30.73 -22.76 -4.77
CA ALA A 125 29.42 -23.08 -5.35
C ALA A 125 28.26 -22.60 -4.45
N VAL A 126 28.35 -22.82 -3.14
CA VAL A 126 27.34 -22.31 -2.18
C VAL A 126 27.27 -20.78 -2.23
N ARG A 127 28.42 -20.09 -2.22
CA ARG A 127 28.47 -18.62 -2.29
C ARG A 127 27.87 -18.09 -3.59
N PHE A 128 28.14 -18.73 -4.73
CA PHE A 128 27.52 -18.39 -6.01
C PHE A 128 26.02 -18.66 -6.03
N GLY A 129 25.57 -19.77 -5.43
CA GLY A 129 24.14 -20.08 -5.28
C GLY A 129 23.40 -18.99 -4.49
N VAL A 130 23.99 -18.52 -3.38
CA VAL A 130 23.44 -17.40 -2.60
C VAL A 130 23.44 -16.10 -3.42
N ALA A 131 24.52 -15.80 -4.16
CA ALA A 131 24.57 -14.63 -5.03
C ALA A 131 23.45 -14.63 -6.09
N LEU A 132 23.22 -15.77 -6.75
CA LEU A 132 22.15 -15.94 -7.73
C LEU A 132 20.77 -15.82 -7.09
N ALA A 133 20.55 -16.42 -5.92
CA ALA A 133 19.28 -16.30 -5.19
C ALA A 133 18.96 -14.83 -4.85
N LEU A 134 19.96 -14.07 -4.39
CA LEU A 134 19.80 -12.64 -4.09
C LEU A 134 19.53 -11.82 -5.36
N GLY A 135 20.21 -12.11 -6.48
CA GLY A 135 19.96 -11.49 -7.77
C GLY A 135 18.54 -11.75 -8.29
N LEU A 136 18.04 -12.98 -8.13
CA LEU A 136 16.66 -13.34 -8.47
C LEU A 136 15.66 -12.63 -7.56
N CYS A 137 15.93 -12.51 -6.26
CA CYS A 137 15.11 -11.72 -5.34
C CYS A 137 15.10 -10.22 -5.68
N ALA A 138 16.20 -9.67 -6.19
CA ALA A 138 16.27 -8.29 -6.65
C ALA A 138 15.37 -8.05 -7.87
N TRP A 139 15.26 -9.02 -8.78
CA TRP A 139 14.35 -8.95 -9.93
C TRP A 139 12.90 -9.25 -9.53
N ARG A 140 12.66 -10.28 -8.72
CA ARG A 140 11.35 -10.75 -8.27
C ARG A 140 11.28 -10.82 -6.73
N PRO A 141 10.83 -9.74 -6.05
CA PRO A 141 10.79 -9.68 -4.58
C PRO A 141 9.82 -10.69 -3.94
N GLN A 142 8.88 -11.23 -4.73
CA GLN A 142 7.91 -12.22 -4.27
C GLN A 142 8.55 -13.52 -3.73
N GLN A 143 9.82 -13.79 -4.09
CA GLN A 143 10.58 -14.97 -3.62
C GLN A 143 11.39 -14.72 -2.33
N VAL A 144 11.41 -13.50 -1.79
CA VAL A 144 12.25 -13.11 -0.64
C VAL A 144 11.97 -13.97 0.60
N ALA A 145 10.72 -14.35 0.85
CA ALA A 145 10.37 -15.14 2.04
C ALA A 145 11.04 -16.52 2.07
N GLY A 146 11.13 -17.20 0.92
CA GLY A 146 11.78 -18.51 0.82
C GLY A 146 13.30 -18.41 0.97
N VAL A 147 13.90 -17.43 0.30
CA VAL A 147 15.35 -17.18 0.37
C VAL A 147 15.77 -16.71 1.76
N LEU A 148 14.94 -15.90 2.44
CA LEU A 148 15.17 -15.45 3.81
C LEU A 148 15.27 -16.64 4.79
N LEU A 149 14.43 -17.66 4.64
CA LEU A 149 14.49 -18.85 5.49
C LEU A 149 15.81 -19.61 5.29
N ILE A 150 16.24 -19.79 4.04
CA ILE A 150 17.47 -20.52 3.71
C ILE A 150 18.71 -19.72 4.19
N VAL A 151 18.82 -18.45 3.82
CA VAL A 151 19.97 -17.61 4.18
C VAL A 151 19.99 -17.30 5.67
N GLY A 152 18.83 -17.12 6.31
CA GLY A 152 18.70 -16.89 7.74
C GLY A 152 19.09 -18.09 8.59
N THR A 153 18.72 -19.32 8.18
CA THR A 153 19.19 -20.54 8.86
C THR A 153 20.68 -20.74 8.64
N MET A 154 21.19 -20.54 7.42
CA MET A 154 22.63 -20.57 7.13
C MET A 154 23.41 -19.61 8.03
N PHE A 155 22.96 -18.35 8.13
CA PHE A 155 23.57 -17.36 9.02
C PHE A 155 23.58 -17.82 10.48
N THR A 156 22.44 -18.30 11.00
CA THR A 156 22.33 -18.76 12.39
C THR A 156 23.32 -19.88 12.71
N PHE A 157 23.46 -20.87 11.83
CA PHE A 157 24.44 -21.94 12.00
C PHE A 157 25.88 -21.43 11.88
N THR A 158 26.19 -20.60 10.90
CA THR A 158 27.53 -20.02 10.74
C THR A 158 27.94 -19.19 11.95
N ALA A 159 27.03 -18.35 12.46
CA ALA A 159 27.25 -17.57 13.68
C ALA A 159 27.47 -18.49 14.90
N GLY A 160 26.65 -19.54 15.04
CA GLY A 160 26.81 -20.53 16.11
C GLY A 160 28.17 -21.24 16.08
N PHE A 161 28.64 -21.65 14.90
CA PHE A 161 29.97 -22.24 14.75
C PHE A 161 31.09 -21.24 15.02
N ALA A 162 30.94 -19.98 14.60
CA ALA A 162 31.91 -18.93 14.91
C ALA A 162 32.03 -18.67 16.43
N VAL A 163 30.90 -18.65 17.15
CA VAL A 163 30.89 -18.53 18.62
C VAL A 163 31.54 -19.75 19.27
N ARG A 164 31.19 -20.96 18.82
CA ARG A 164 31.81 -22.20 19.33
C ARG A 164 33.32 -22.18 19.15
N ASP A 165 33.80 -21.80 17.97
CA ASP A 165 35.22 -21.77 17.64
C ASP A 165 35.97 -20.73 18.48
N ALA A 166 35.35 -19.56 18.70
CA ALA A 166 35.88 -18.52 19.58
C ALA A 166 35.97 -18.98 21.05
N VAL A 167 35.00 -19.76 21.53
CA VAL A 167 34.99 -20.30 22.90
C VAL A 167 36.04 -21.40 23.07
N LEU A 168 36.17 -22.29 22.09
CA LEU A 168 37.11 -23.41 22.13
C LEU A 168 38.54 -23.02 21.75
N GLN A 169 38.75 -21.79 21.25
CA GLN A 169 40.02 -21.31 20.72
C GLN A 169 40.59 -22.24 19.63
N THR A 170 39.70 -22.88 18.86
CA THR A 170 40.06 -23.92 17.88
C THR A 170 40.36 -23.35 16.49
N GLY A 171 40.20 -22.05 16.27
CA GLY A 171 40.38 -21.44 14.95
C GLY A 171 40.52 -19.92 14.99
N GLU A 172 40.91 -19.37 13.84
CA GLU A 172 41.07 -17.94 13.62
C GLU A 172 39.72 -17.31 13.23
N PHE A 173 39.29 -16.29 13.97
CA PHE A 173 38.04 -15.60 13.69
C PHE A 173 38.13 -14.81 12.38
N GLN A 174 37.37 -15.24 11.37
CA GLN A 174 37.26 -14.53 10.09
C GLN A 174 35.97 -13.69 10.07
N PRO A 175 36.04 -12.35 10.18
CA PRO A 175 34.86 -11.48 10.28
C PRO A 175 33.91 -11.64 9.09
N ALA A 176 34.45 -11.85 7.90
CA ALA A 176 33.68 -11.98 6.65
C ALA A 176 32.66 -13.13 6.70
N LEU A 177 32.96 -14.23 7.42
CA LEU A 177 32.06 -15.37 7.58
C LEU A 177 30.79 -15.04 8.37
N VAL A 178 30.82 -14.01 9.22
CA VAL A 178 29.68 -13.64 10.06
C VAL A 178 28.99 -12.38 9.56
N PHE A 179 29.75 -11.33 9.23
CA PHE A 179 29.17 -10.02 8.89
C PHE A 179 28.49 -10.01 7.52
N ILE A 180 29.03 -10.69 6.51
CA ILE A 180 28.42 -10.74 5.17
C ILE A 180 27.05 -11.43 5.22
N PRO A 181 26.89 -12.64 5.79
CA PRO A 181 25.57 -13.25 5.92
C PRO A 181 24.65 -12.47 6.86
N LEU A 182 25.14 -11.86 7.94
CA LEU A 182 24.33 -10.99 8.81
C LEU A 182 23.70 -9.83 8.02
N LEU A 183 24.50 -9.08 7.28
CA LEU A 183 24.04 -7.95 6.46
C LEU A 183 23.05 -8.42 5.39
N THR A 184 23.29 -9.60 4.81
CA THR A 184 22.37 -10.22 3.84
C THR A 184 21.02 -10.55 4.47
N SER A 185 21.02 -11.16 5.65
CA SER A 185 19.80 -11.46 6.41
C SER A 185 19.03 -10.20 6.76
N VAL A 186 19.72 -9.14 7.21
CA VAL A 186 19.10 -7.85 7.51
C VAL A 186 18.47 -7.23 6.26
N ALA A 187 19.18 -7.25 5.12
CA ALA A 187 18.64 -6.75 3.84
C ALA A 187 17.41 -7.56 3.38
N LEU A 188 17.40 -8.87 3.57
CA LEU A 188 16.26 -9.74 3.27
C LEU A 188 15.07 -9.48 4.21
N VAL A 189 15.30 -9.27 5.51
CA VAL A 189 14.24 -8.90 6.45
C VAL A 189 13.66 -7.54 6.09
N TRP A 190 14.52 -6.56 5.81
CA TRP A 190 14.09 -5.21 5.43
C TRP A 190 13.23 -5.22 4.17
N THR A 191 13.67 -5.94 3.13
CA THR A 191 12.93 -6.09 1.87
C THR A 191 11.61 -6.82 2.07
N TRP A 192 11.58 -7.87 2.89
CA TRP A 192 10.36 -8.59 3.22
C TRP A 192 9.33 -7.71 3.96
N VAL A 193 9.78 -6.92 4.94
CA VAL A 193 8.93 -5.97 5.66
C VAL A 193 8.43 -4.86 4.73
N ALA A 194 9.27 -4.35 3.82
CA ALA A 194 8.85 -3.33 2.86
C ALA A 194 7.80 -3.85 1.85
N ASP A 195 7.89 -5.13 1.46
CA ASP A 195 6.97 -5.77 0.52
C ASP A 195 5.62 -6.10 1.17
N ARG A 196 5.64 -6.83 2.30
CA ARG A 196 4.44 -7.34 2.99
C ARG A 196 3.91 -6.48 4.14
N GLY A 197 4.68 -5.52 4.64
CA GLY A 197 4.27 -4.69 5.80
C GLY A 197 2.98 -3.90 5.55
N GLY A 198 2.74 -3.48 4.30
CA GLY A 198 1.49 -2.82 3.92
C GLY A 198 0.27 -3.74 3.88
N GLU A 199 0.44 -5.05 3.67
CA GLU A 199 -0.63 -6.04 3.70
C GLU A 199 -0.97 -6.45 5.13
N LEU A 200 0.06 -6.68 5.97
CA LEU A 200 -0.12 -6.97 7.39
C LEU A 200 -0.82 -5.83 8.13
N ARG A 201 -0.48 -4.57 7.82
CA ARG A 201 -1.12 -3.40 8.42
C ARG A 201 -2.58 -3.25 7.98
N ARG A 202 -2.90 -3.56 6.72
CA ARG A 202 -4.28 -3.57 6.20
C ARG A 202 -5.09 -4.72 6.83
N ALA A 203 -4.52 -5.91 6.90
CA ALA A 203 -5.15 -7.06 7.59
C ALA A 203 -5.43 -6.74 9.06
N TRP A 204 -4.48 -6.11 9.76
CA TRP A 204 -4.69 -5.62 11.13
C TRP A 204 -5.77 -4.56 11.23
N ALA A 205 -5.85 -3.61 10.29
CA ALA A 205 -6.91 -2.59 10.28
C ALA A 205 -8.31 -3.21 10.05
N HIS A 206 -8.41 -4.22 9.18
CA HIS A 206 -9.65 -4.98 8.99
C HIS A 206 -10.04 -5.79 10.22
N LEU A 207 -9.07 -6.35 10.95
CA LEU A 207 -9.30 -7.06 12.21
C LEU A 207 -9.69 -6.10 13.36
N ASN A 208 -9.18 -4.87 13.34
CA ASN A 208 -9.49 -3.85 14.34
C ASN A 208 -10.81 -3.10 14.10
N ALA A 209 -11.59 -3.47 13.06
CA ALA A 209 -12.85 -2.84 12.71
C ALA A 209 -12.78 -1.30 12.71
N ASP A 210 -11.68 -0.75 12.17
CA ASP A 210 -11.51 0.69 11.95
C ASP A 210 -11.71 0.97 10.45
N PRO A 211 -12.97 1.14 9.99
CA PRO A 211 -13.23 1.56 8.62
C PRO A 211 -12.77 3.01 8.49
N LYS A 212 -11.66 3.21 7.76
CA LYS A 212 -11.29 4.53 7.21
C LYS A 212 -11.76 4.63 5.77
#